data_AF-A0A6B2LNB2-F1
#
_entry.id   AF-A0A6B2LNB2-F1
#
_cell.length_a   1.000
_cell.length_b   1.000
_cell.length_c   1.000
_cell.angle_alpha   90.00
_cell.angle_beta   90.00
_cell.angle_gamma   90.00
#
_symmetry.space_group_name_H-M   'P 1'
#
loop_
_entity.id
_entity.type
_entity.pdbx_description
1 polymer ?
#
loop_
_entity_poly.entity_id
_entity_poly.type
_entity_poly.pdbx_seq_one_letter_code
_entity_poly.pdbx_strand_id
1 'polypeptide(L)'
;MICDRGDILPIKAERFFSVLVSLMSSRFHNHWYPEDPLRGHAYRSISFDTMNEIDSLLLKAAQVADIKSLRVSMHPDIEHVVMWINPGEVIVKRFYTSRPTSEDIIFSRIYDMYQNQPYQNQPYPNQPYPSQPYQNAPYQNQPYYPKAIYW
;
A
#
# COMPACT_ATOMS: atom_id res chain seq x y z
N MET A 1 22.32 -6.22 9.02
CA MET A 1 21.60 -6.18 10.31
C MET A 1 20.22 -6.78 10.10
N ILE A 2 20.05 -8.07 10.38
CA ILE A 2 18.76 -8.75 10.32
C ILE A 2 18.08 -8.49 11.68
N CYS A 3 16.90 -7.87 11.66
CA CYS A 3 16.16 -7.52 12.86
C CYS A 3 15.46 -8.74 13.43
N ASP A 4 15.94 -9.22 14.56
CA ASP A 4 15.36 -10.28 15.41
C ASP A 4 14.19 -9.74 16.27
N ARG A 5 13.26 -8.99 15.65
CA ARG A 5 12.25 -8.22 16.40
C ARG A 5 10.99 -9.02 16.70
N GLY A 6 11.18 -9.99 17.58
CA GLY A 6 10.16 -10.83 18.18
C GLY A 6 10.29 -12.25 17.68
N ASP A 7 10.70 -13.16 18.56
CA ASP A 7 10.98 -14.58 18.30
C ASP A 7 9.72 -15.35 17.88
N ILE A 8 9.12 -15.00 16.75
CA ILE A 8 8.12 -15.83 16.10
C ILE A 8 8.90 -17.02 15.57
N LEU A 9 8.71 -18.18 16.21
CA LEU A 9 9.29 -19.43 15.76
C LEU A 9 9.02 -19.62 14.27
N PRO A 10 10.01 -20.04 13.45
CA PRO A 10 9.86 -20.17 12.01
C PRO A 10 8.61 -20.95 11.60
N ILE A 11 8.29 -22.03 12.33
CA ILE A 11 7.08 -22.84 12.11
C ILE A 11 5.77 -22.06 12.27
N LYS A 12 5.73 -21.09 13.20
CA LYS A 12 4.57 -20.19 13.37
C LYS A 12 4.50 -19.17 12.24
N ALA A 13 5.64 -18.65 11.78
CA ALA A 13 5.70 -17.74 10.64
C ALA A 13 5.24 -18.43 9.34
N GLU A 14 5.70 -19.66 9.07
CA GLU A 14 5.28 -20.46 7.92
C GLU A 14 3.78 -20.76 7.96
N ARG A 15 3.27 -21.15 9.14
CA ARG A 15 1.84 -21.41 9.33
C ARG A 15 1.01 -20.14 9.13
N PHE A 16 1.45 -19.01 9.67
CA PHE A 16 0.82 -17.71 9.46
C PHE A 16 0.75 -17.37 7.98
N PHE A 17 1.87 -17.50 7.27
CA PHE A 17 1.96 -17.23 5.83
C PHE A 17 0.97 -18.09 5.03
N SER A 18 0.98 -19.41 5.25
CA SER A 18 0.10 -20.34 4.53
C SER A 18 -1.38 -20.02 4.76
N VAL A 19 -1.77 -19.69 6.00
CA VAL A 19 -3.15 -19.35 6.34
C VAL A 19 -3.54 -18.00 5.73
N LEU A 20 -2.67 -17.00 5.82
CA LEU A 20 -2.93 -15.67 5.26
C LEU A 20 -3.13 -15.74 3.74
N VAL A 21 -2.29 -16.49 3.02
CA VAL A 21 -2.44 -16.70 1.57
C VAL A 21 -3.80 -17.31 1.25
N SER A 22 -4.21 -18.36 1.97
CA SER A 22 -5.53 -18.99 1.77
C SER A 22 -6.68 -18.03 2.01
N LEU A 23 -6.63 -17.26 3.10
CA LEU A 23 -7.62 -16.25 3.44
C LEU A 23 -7.70 -15.12 2.39
N MET A 24 -6.55 -14.66 1.90
CA MET A 24 -6.45 -13.65 0.84
C MET A 24 -7.05 -14.17 -0.46
N SER A 25 -6.69 -15.39 -0.89
CA SER A 25 -7.28 -16.01 -2.08
C SER A 25 -8.80 -16.11 -1.97
N SER A 26 -9.31 -16.52 -0.81
CA SER A 26 -10.76 -16.60 -0.56
C SER A 26 -11.43 -15.23 -0.48
N ARG A 27 -10.78 -14.17 0.02
CA ARG A 27 -11.36 -12.82 0.00
C ARG A 27 -11.37 -12.28 -1.42
N PHE A 28 -10.30 -12.47 -2.18
CA PHE A 28 -10.07 -11.76 -3.43
C PHE A 28 -10.71 -12.41 -4.66
N HIS A 29 -11.15 -13.68 -4.60
CA HIS A 29 -11.54 -14.44 -5.81
C HIS A 29 -12.59 -13.75 -6.70
N ASN A 30 -13.61 -13.11 -6.13
CA ASN A 30 -14.65 -12.38 -6.89
C ASN A 30 -14.36 -10.88 -7.03
N HIS A 31 -13.19 -10.46 -6.59
CA HIS A 31 -12.71 -9.09 -6.64
C HIS A 31 -11.35 -9.02 -7.30
N TRP A 32 -11.03 -9.93 -8.24
CA TRP A 32 -9.76 -9.95 -8.96
C TRP A 32 -10.02 -9.70 -10.45
N TYR A 33 -9.56 -8.56 -10.97
CA TYR A 33 -9.89 -8.09 -12.32
C TYR A 33 -8.59 -7.77 -13.09
N PRO A 34 -7.96 -8.75 -13.78
CA PRO A 34 -6.71 -8.54 -14.50
C PRO A 34 -6.75 -7.40 -15.54
N GLU A 35 -7.89 -7.19 -16.17
CA GLU A 35 -8.12 -6.19 -17.22
C GLU A 35 -8.37 -4.78 -16.65
N ASP A 36 -8.75 -4.70 -15.37
CA ASP A 36 -8.90 -3.45 -14.62
C ASP A 36 -8.33 -3.64 -13.20
N PRO A 37 -6.98 -3.62 -13.05
CA PRO A 37 -6.32 -3.98 -11.80
C PRO A 37 -6.72 -3.12 -10.59
N LEU A 38 -7.11 -1.86 -10.84
CA LEU A 38 -7.55 -0.95 -9.80
C LEU A 38 -8.98 -1.23 -9.35
N ARG A 39 -9.82 -1.89 -10.14
CA ARG A 39 -11.15 -2.28 -9.66
C ARG A 39 -11.05 -3.17 -8.43
N GLY A 40 -11.71 -2.78 -7.34
CA GLY A 40 -11.70 -3.53 -6.07
C GLY A 40 -10.39 -3.43 -5.26
N HIS A 41 -9.45 -2.56 -5.62
CA HIS A 41 -8.16 -2.45 -4.90
C HIS A 41 -8.31 -2.15 -3.40
N ALA A 42 -9.24 -1.25 -3.03
CA ALA A 42 -9.52 -0.93 -1.62
C ALA A 42 -10.15 -2.11 -0.86
N TYR A 43 -10.91 -2.98 -1.54
CA TYR A 43 -11.43 -4.19 -0.91
C TYR A 43 -10.34 -5.22 -0.66
N ARG A 44 -9.32 -5.28 -1.53
CA ARG A 44 -8.19 -6.20 -1.40
C ARG A 44 -7.05 -5.67 -0.53
N SER A 45 -7.06 -4.39 -0.17
CA SER A 45 -5.99 -3.84 0.66
C SER A 45 -6.02 -4.45 2.06
N ILE A 46 -4.81 -4.66 2.60
CA ILE A 46 -4.59 -5.15 3.95
C ILE A 46 -3.88 -4.04 4.71
N SER A 47 -4.42 -3.66 5.85
CA SER A 47 -3.84 -2.62 6.69
C SER A 47 -3.49 -3.13 8.09
N PHE A 48 -2.46 -2.52 8.66
CA PHE A 48 -2.11 -2.67 10.05
C PHE A 48 -1.98 -1.27 10.64
N ASP A 49 -2.92 -0.87 11.48
CA ASP A 49 -2.84 0.37 12.25
C ASP A 49 -2.64 0.02 13.73
N THR A 50 -1.54 0.52 14.30
CA THR A 50 -1.21 0.29 15.72
C THR A 50 -2.22 0.94 16.67
N MET A 51 -2.95 1.96 16.22
CA MET A 51 -3.89 2.73 17.03
C MET A 51 -5.35 2.38 16.72
N ASN A 52 -5.70 2.19 15.44
CA ASN A 52 -7.12 2.18 15.04
C ASN A 52 -7.73 0.81 14.71
N GLU A 53 -7.05 -0.13 14.05
CA GLU A 53 -7.56 -1.50 13.79
C GLU A 53 -6.53 -2.32 13.00
N ILE A 54 -6.46 -3.63 13.26
CA ILE A 54 -5.64 -4.58 12.48
C ILE A 54 -6.57 -5.34 11.53
N ASP A 55 -6.21 -5.46 10.25
CA ASP A 55 -7.03 -6.19 9.28
C ASP A 55 -7.37 -7.61 9.76
N SER A 56 -8.65 -7.97 9.64
CA SER A 56 -9.17 -9.24 10.16
C SER A 56 -8.48 -10.49 9.59
N LEU A 57 -7.92 -10.42 8.37
CA LEU A 57 -7.16 -11.53 7.79
C LEU A 57 -5.86 -11.77 8.56
N LEU A 58 -5.17 -10.69 8.96
CA LEU A 58 -3.97 -10.77 9.77
C LEU A 58 -4.28 -11.37 11.14
N LEU A 59 -5.36 -10.92 11.79
CA LEU A 59 -5.79 -11.44 13.09
C LEU A 59 -6.15 -12.93 13.02
N LYS A 60 -6.91 -13.35 12.00
CA LYS A 60 -7.28 -14.76 11.79
C LYS A 60 -6.06 -15.64 11.52
N ALA A 61 -5.14 -15.19 10.68
CA ALA A 61 -3.91 -15.92 10.40
C ALA A 61 -3.04 -16.05 11.67
N ALA A 62 -2.93 -14.97 12.46
CA ALA A 62 -2.21 -14.99 13.73
C ALA A 62 -2.82 -15.97 14.72
N GLN A 63 -4.14 -15.98 14.85
CA GLN A 63 -4.86 -16.90 15.72
C GLN A 63 -4.59 -18.36 15.34
N VAL A 64 -4.68 -18.72 14.06
CA VAL A 64 -4.44 -20.09 13.60
C VAL A 64 -2.96 -20.50 13.75
N ALA A 65 -2.04 -19.55 13.66
CA ALA A 65 -0.60 -19.75 13.82
C ALA A 65 -0.12 -19.71 15.28
N ASP A 66 -1.02 -19.50 16.25
CA ASP A 66 -0.67 -19.31 17.68
C ASP A 66 0.30 -18.15 17.90
N ILE A 67 0.07 -17.02 17.21
CA ILE A 67 0.79 -15.76 17.38
C ILE A 67 -0.07 -14.84 18.26
N LYS A 68 0.39 -14.62 19.49
CA LYS A 68 -0.39 -13.93 20.54
C LYS A 68 -0.58 -12.44 20.31
N SER A 69 0.40 -11.78 19.72
CA SER A 69 0.33 -10.35 19.43
C SER A 69 1.13 -10.03 18.18
N LEU A 70 0.46 -9.45 17.20
CA LEU A 70 1.14 -8.92 16.01
C LEU A 70 1.77 -7.55 16.29
N ARG A 71 1.27 -6.81 17.29
CA ARG A 71 1.75 -5.46 17.63
C ARG A 71 3.18 -5.48 18.14
N VAL A 72 3.53 -6.47 18.98
CA VAL A 72 4.88 -6.59 19.54
C VAL A 72 5.94 -6.98 18.49
N SER A 73 5.50 -7.53 17.36
CA SER A 73 6.36 -7.91 16.24
C SER A 73 6.59 -6.77 15.24
N MET A 74 5.91 -5.64 15.42
CA MET A 74 6.10 -4.45 14.58
C MET A 74 7.20 -3.55 15.16
N HIS A 75 7.96 -2.91 14.28
CA HIS A 75 8.92 -1.89 14.70
C HIS A 75 8.18 -0.77 15.44
N PRO A 76 8.62 -0.31 16.63
CA PRO A 76 7.91 0.69 17.42
C PRO A 76 7.70 2.03 16.67
N ASP A 77 8.65 2.41 15.82
CA ASP A 77 8.52 3.61 14.98
C ASP A 77 7.52 3.49 13.82
N ILE A 78 6.99 2.30 13.50
CA ILE A 78 5.97 2.13 12.46
C ILE A 78 4.60 2.32 13.10
N GLU A 79 3.87 3.33 12.62
CA GLU A 79 2.52 3.64 13.08
C GLU A 79 1.47 2.83 12.31
N HIS A 80 1.64 2.79 11.00
CA HIS A 80 0.68 2.22 10.07
C HIS A 80 1.39 1.58 8.87
N VAL A 81 0.83 0.48 8.38
CA VAL A 81 1.24 -0.19 7.14
C VAL A 81 0.00 -0.45 6.29
N VAL A 82 0.09 -0.15 5.00
CA VAL A 82 -0.93 -0.54 4.02
C VAL A 82 -0.28 -1.31 2.89
N MET A 83 -0.90 -2.44 2.55
CA MET A 83 -0.56 -3.25 1.39
C MET A 83 -1.73 -3.23 0.41
N TRP A 84 -1.49 -2.76 -0.82
CA TRP A 84 -2.41 -2.93 -1.94
C TRP A 84 -1.96 -4.12 -2.77
N ILE A 85 -2.84 -5.11 -2.93
CA ILE A 85 -2.58 -6.31 -3.71
C ILE A 85 -3.45 -6.26 -4.96
N ASN A 86 -2.83 -6.04 -6.12
CA ASN A 86 -3.50 -5.90 -7.41
C ASN A 86 -2.97 -6.93 -8.42
N PRO A 87 -3.73 -7.26 -9.47
CA PRO A 87 -3.20 -8.00 -10.61
C PRO A 87 -1.94 -7.30 -11.17
N GLY A 88 -0.81 -8.01 -11.20
CA GLY A 88 0.47 -7.51 -11.72
C GLY A 88 1.25 -6.57 -10.78
N GLU A 89 0.66 -6.10 -9.68
CA GLU A 89 1.28 -5.12 -8.80
C GLU A 89 0.96 -5.37 -7.32
N VAL A 90 1.97 -5.26 -6.46
CA VAL A 90 1.76 -5.16 -5.01
C VAL A 90 2.53 -3.95 -4.52
N ILE A 91 1.86 -3.04 -3.83
CA ILE A 91 2.48 -1.87 -3.21
C ILE A 91 2.38 -2.01 -1.69
N VAL A 92 3.51 -1.83 -1.00
CA VAL A 92 3.53 -1.74 0.47
C VAL A 92 4.05 -0.37 0.88
N LYS A 93 3.24 0.35 1.65
CA LYS A 93 3.63 1.63 2.26
C LYS A 93 3.72 1.51 3.78
N ARG A 94 4.78 2.09 4.34
CA ARG A 94 4.97 2.29 5.78
C ARG A 94 4.84 3.76 6.13
N PHE A 95 4.17 4.02 7.23
CA PHE A 95 4.06 5.33 7.86
C PHE A 95 4.76 5.26 9.21
N TYR A 96 5.62 6.25 9.47
CA TYR A 96 6.44 6.28 10.67
C TYR A 96 6.06 7.45 11.56
N THR A 97 5.98 7.19 12.85
CA THR A 97 5.73 8.24 13.86
C THR A 97 6.82 9.31 13.84
N SER A 98 8.07 8.90 13.60
CA SER A 98 9.24 9.80 13.53
C SER A 98 9.30 10.62 12.24
N ARG A 99 8.53 10.27 11.22
CA ARG A 99 8.53 10.94 9.90
C ARG A 99 7.12 10.98 9.29
N PRO A 100 6.19 11.76 9.88
CA PRO A 100 4.78 11.72 9.51
C PRO A 100 4.48 12.19 8.08
N THR A 101 5.39 12.92 7.45
CA THR A 101 5.25 13.37 6.05
C THR A 101 5.95 12.46 5.04
N SER A 102 6.72 11.46 5.49
CA SER A 102 7.41 10.54 4.58
C SER A 102 6.75 9.16 4.59
N GLU A 103 6.38 8.71 3.41
CA GLU A 103 5.97 7.32 3.15
C GLU A 103 7.10 6.57 2.44
N ASP A 104 7.39 5.36 2.89
CA ASP A 104 8.33 4.48 2.20
C ASP A 104 7.57 3.44 1.38
N ILE A 105 7.80 3.39 0.07
CA ILE A 105 7.43 2.23 -0.77
C ILE A 105 8.52 1.18 -0.58
N ILE A 106 8.18 0.06 0.03
CA ILE A 106 9.15 -1.02 0.33
C ILE A 106 9.23 -2.02 -0.81
N PHE A 107 8.11 -2.21 -1.51
CA PHE A 107 8.00 -3.15 -2.61
C PHE A 107 6.96 -2.62 -3.59
N SER A 108 7.33 -2.55 -4.86
CA SER A 108 6.43 -2.44 -6.00
C SER A 108 6.97 -3.30 -7.14
N ARG A 109 6.21 -4.33 -7.50
CA ARG A 109 6.59 -5.21 -8.63
C ARG A 109 6.70 -4.42 -9.95
N ILE A 110 5.90 -3.36 -10.12
CA ILE A 110 6.00 -2.49 -11.30
C ILE A 110 7.32 -1.70 -11.28
N TYR A 111 7.71 -1.16 -10.12
CA TYR A 111 8.99 -0.44 -9.98
C TYR A 111 10.19 -1.35 -10.28
N ASP A 112 10.16 -2.61 -9.82
CA ASP A 112 11.21 -3.59 -10.11
C ASP A 112 11.26 -3.97 -11.61
N MET A 113 10.12 -4.00 -12.31
CA MET A 113 10.09 -4.24 -13.77
C MET A 113 10.76 -3.11 -14.56
N TYR A 114 10.54 -1.84 -14.19
CA TYR A 114 11.15 -0.70 -14.88
C TYR A 114 12.65 -0.52 -14.58
N GLN A 115 13.13 -0.97 -13.41
CA GLN A 115 14.56 -0.92 -13.07
C GLN A 115 15.37 -2.06 -13.71
N ASN A 116 14.74 -3.19 -14.08
CA ASN A 116 15.39 -4.33 -14.72
C ASN A 116 15.31 -4.33 -16.26
N GLN A 117 14.74 -3.30 -16.88
CA GLN A 117 14.96 -3.07 -18.30
C GLN A 117 16.27 -2.31 -18.47
N PRO A 118 17.25 -2.81 -19.27
CA PRO A 118 18.34 -1.94 -19.67
C PRO A 118 17.69 -0.77 -20.39
N TYR A 119 17.87 0.45 -19.88
CA TYR A 119 17.48 1.67 -20.56
C TYR A 119 18.18 1.67 -21.93
N GLN A 120 17.52 1.13 -22.95
CA GLN A 120 17.88 1.40 -24.32
C GLN A 120 17.38 2.82 -24.58
N ASN A 121 18.32 3.77 -24.51
CA ASN A 121 18.10 5.12 -25.02
C ASN A 121 17.58 5.02 -26.45
N GLN A 122 16.27 5.08 -26.63
CA GLN A 122 15.70 5.40 -27.93
C GLN A 122 15.72 6.92 -28.04
N PRO A 123 16.33 7.49 -29.10
CA PRO A 123 16.29 8.93 -29.29
C PRO A 123 14.84 9.37 -29.43
N TYR A 124 14.37 10.23 -28.54
CA TYR A 124 13.07 10.88 -28.67
C TYR A 124 13.04 11.62 -30.01
N PRO A 125 12.09 11.34 -30.92
CA PRO A 125 11.94 12.15 -32.11
C PRO A 125 11.47 13.55 -31.69
N ASN A 126 12.29 14.56 -32.00
CA ASN A 126 11.91 15.96 -31.89
C ASN A 126 10.64 16.19 -32.73
N GLN A 127 9.48 16.27 -32.08
CA GLN A 127 8.30 16.86 -32.68
C GLN A 127 8.11 18.27 -32.10
N PRO A 128 7.99 19.31 -32.94
CA PRO A 128 7.68 20.65 -32.45
C PRO A 128 6.27 20.67 -31.88
N TYR A 129 6.14 21.03 -30.60
CA TYR A 129 4.85 21.26 -29.96
C TYR A 129 4.15 22.47 -30.61
N PRO A 130 2.87 22.38 -31.01
CA PRO A 130 2.11 23.54 -31.41
C PRO A 130 1.88 24.46 -30.20
N SER A 131 2.41 25.67 -30.25
CA SER A 131 2.11 26.72 -29.29
C SER A 131 0.68 27.22 -29.53
N GLN A 132 -0.26 26.86 -28.65
CA GLN A 132 -1.52 27.60 -28.55
C GLN A 132 -1.35 28.74 -27.53
N PRO A 133 -1.74 29.98 -27.88
CA PRO A 133 -1.70 31.08 -26.93
C PRO A 133 -2.75 30.87 -25.84
N TYR A 134 -2.30 30.80 -24.59
CA TYR A 134 -3.19 30.82 -23.42
C TYR A 134 -3.87 32.19 -23.33
N GLN A 135 -5.19 32.22 -23.51
CA GLN A 135 -6.00 33.38 -23.13
C GLN A 135 -6.27 33.30 -21.62
N ASN A 136 -5.63 34.17 -20.85
CA ASN A 136 -5.88 34.31 -19.41
C ASN A 136 -7.28 34.90 -19.18
N ALA A 137 -8.20 34.09 -18.66
CA ALA A 137 -9.40 34.60 -18.00
C ALA A 137 -9.04 34.93 -16.54
N PRO A 138 -9.42 36.11 -15.99
CA PRO A 138 -9.14 36.43 -14.60
C PRO A 138 -9.97 35.55 -13.67
N TYR A 139 -9.30 34.80 -12.79
CA TYR A 139 -9.95 34.06 -11.71
C TYR A 139 -10.61 35.05 -10.74
N GLN A 140 -11.94 35.02 -10.66
CA GLN A 140 -12.67 35.72 -9.60
C GLN A 140 -12.59 34.88 -8.31
N ASN A 141 -11.93 35.43 -7.28
CA ASN A 141 -11.91 34.86 -5.94
C ASN A 141 -13.33 34.81 -5.37
N GLN A 142 -13.87 33.61 -5.12
CA GLN A 142 -14.99 33.43 -4.21
C GLN A 142 -14.48 33.02 -2.82
N PRO A 143 -14.85 33.73 -1.75
CA PRO A 143 -14.47 33.33 -0.40
C PRO A 143 -15.16 32.03 0.00
N TYR A 144 -14.37 31.04 0.42
CA TYR A 144 -14.84 29.79 0.99
C TYR A 144 -15.25 30.01 2.46
N TYR A 145 -16.52 29.78 2.77
CA TYR A 145 -17.03 29.76 4.15
C TYR A 145 -17.22 28.31 4.60
N PRO A 146 -16.50 27.83 5.64
CA PRO A 146 -16.74 26.50 6.18
C PRO A 146 -18.09 26.44 6.93
N LYS A 147 -18.88 25.39 6.68
CA LYS A 147 -20.12 25.11 7.41
C LYS A 147 -19.82 24.84 8.88
N ALA A 148 -20.50 25.56 9.77
CA ALA A 148 -20.46 25.32 11.21
C ALA A 148 -21.08 23.95 11.55
N ILE A 149 -20.39 23.18 12.38
CA ILE A 149 -20.89 21.96 13.01
C ILE A 149 -21.50 22.39 14.34
N TYR A 150 -22.80 22.14 14.53
CA TYR A 150 -23.43 22.26 15.85
C TYR A 150 -23.40 20.88 16.53
N TRP A 151 -23.14 20.92 17.85
CA TRP A 151 -22.89 19.80 18.77
C TRP A 151 -23.92 18.67 18.71
#